data_AF-A0A966ENJ4-F1
#
_entry.id   AF-A0A966ENJ4-F1
#
_cell.length_a   1.000
_cell.length_b   1.000
_cell.length_c   1.000
_cell.angle_alpha   90.00
_cell.angle_beta   90.00
_cell.angle_gamma   90.00
#
_symmetry.space_group_name_H-M   'P 1'
#
loop_
_entity.id
_entity.type
_entity.pdbx_description
1 polymer ?
#
loop_
_entity_poly.entity_id
_entity_poly.type
_entity_poly.pdbx_seq_one_letter_code
_entity_poly.pdbx_strand_id
1 'polypeptide(L)' 'ITERAHTTYLEDEPGPDRHLRRALFHSMAAHGFVVYPEEWWHFEYGTRRWAAVTGTTPRFGPAAPPA' A
#
# COMPACT_ATOMS: atom_id res chain seq x y z
N ILE A 1 5.71 -8.03 12.33
CA ILE A 1 5.38 -6.60 12.16
C ILE A 1 5.07 -5.98 13.53
N THR A 2 5.41 -4.72 13.75
CA THR A 2 5.08 -4.00 15.01
C THR A 2 3.77 -3.23 14.85
N GLU A 3 3.08 -2.92 15.96
CA GLU A 3 1.83 -2.14 15.92
C GLU A 3 2.00 -0.80 15.17
N ARG A 4 3.14 -0.12 15.36
CA ARG A 4 3.48 1.16 14.70
C ARG A 4 3.52 1.11 13.18
N ALA A 5 3.67 -0.08 12.59
CA ALA A 5 3.72 -0.27 11.15
C ALA A 5 2.34 -0.30 10.50
N HIS A 6 1.27 -0.62 11.25
CA HIS A 6 -0.08 -0.66 10.71
C HIS A 6 -0.49 0.71 10.14
N THR A 7 -1.18 0.67 9.00
CA THR A 7 -1.65 1.85 8.26
C THR A 7 -2.47 2.81 9.12
N THR A 8 -3.26 2.28 10.05
CA THR A 8 -4.18 3.05 10.90
C THR A 8 -3.56 3.48 12.24
N TYR A 9 -2.32 3.10 12.56
CA TYR A 9 -1.74 3.27 13.90
C TYR A 9 -1.73 4.74 14.38
N LEU A 10 -1.46 5.70 13.49
CA LEU A 10 -1.38 7.13 13.84
C LEU A 10 -2.70 7.89 13.67
N GLU A 11 -3.81 7.23 13.33
CA GLU A 11 -5.05 7.95 12.99
C GLU A 11 -5.58 8.79 14.16
N ASP A 12 -5.43 8.27 15.38
CA ASP A 12 -5.81 8.94 16.64
C ASP A 12 -4.72 9.88 17.20
N GLU A 13 -3.53 9.93 16.57
CA GLU A 13 -2.39 10.75 17.02
C GLU A 13 -2.11 11.87 15.99
N PRO A 14 -2.72 13.07 16.15
CA PRO A 14 -2.47 14.19 15.25
C PRO A 14 -1.02 14.65 15.29
N GLY A 15 -0.43 14.81 14.11
CA GLY A 15 0.95 15.27 13.97
C GLY A 15 1.44 15.22 12.54
N PRO A 16 2.66 15.72 12.28
CA PRO A 16 3.27 15.70 10.96
C PRO A 16 3.37 14.27 10.41
N ASP A 17 3.71 13.29 11.24
CA ASP A 17 3.83 11.89 10.83
C ASP A 17 2.51 11.34 10.26
N ARG A 18 1.38 11.58 10.95
CA ARG A 18 0.04 11.20 10.46
C ARG A 18 -0.27 11.89 9.14
N HIS A 19 -0.01 13.21 9.04
CA HIS A 19 -0.29 13.96 7.82
C HIS A 19 0.53 13.48 6.63
N LEU A 20 1.81 13.17 6.83
CA LEU A 20 2.68 12.63 5.79
C LEU A 20 2.24 11.22 5.35
N ARG A 21 1.85 10.35 6.29
CA ARG A 21 1.31 9.01 5.96
C ARG A 21 0.00 9.10 5.16
N ARG A 22 -0.91 10.00 5.53
CA ARG A 22 -2.15 10.25 4.77
C ARG A 22 -1.86 10.82 3.38
N ALA A 23 -0.94 11.78 3.27
CA ALA A 23 -0.55 12.35 1.98
C ALA A 23 0.03 11.27 1.05
N LEU A 24 0.91 10.40 1.56
CA LEU A 24 1.43 9.25 0.82
C LEU A 24 0.28 8.30 0.39
N PHE A 25 -0.57 7.89 1.33
CA PHE A 25 -1.69 6.99 1.05
C PHE A 25 -2.61 7.54 -0.05
N HIS A 26 -3.06 8.79 0.08
CA HIS A 26 -3.97 9.41 -0.88
C HIS A 26 -3.33 9.61 -2.25
N SER A 27 -2.04 9.99 -2.30
CA SER A 27 -1.29 10.12 -3.55
C SER A 27 -1.20 8.77 -4.28
N MET A 28 -0.80 7.72 -3.58
CA MET A 28 -0.68 6.38 -4.14
C MET A 28 -2.04 5.81 -4.57
N ALA A 29 -3.08 5.99 -3.75
CA ALA A 29 -4.44 5.55 -4.05
C ALA A 29 -5.03 6.27 -5.28
N ALA A 30 -4.74 7.56 -5.46
CA ALA A 30 -5.17 8.32 -6.64
C ALA A 30 -4.57 7.76 -7.95
N HIS A 31 -3.42 7.08 -7.87
CA HIS A 31 -2.78 6.39 -9.00
C HIS A 31 -3.07 4.88 -9.04
N GLY A 32 -4.04 4.39 -8.25
CA GLY A 32 -4.53 3.03 -8.30
C GLY A 32 -3.65 1.99 -7.58
N PHE A 33 -2.72 2.42 -6.72
CA PHE A 33 -2.02 1.51 -5.81
C PHE A 33 -2.92 1.11 -4.64
N VAL A 34 -2.67 -0.07 -4.07
CA VAL A 34 -3.29 -0.50 -2.80
C VAL A 34 -2.24 -0.60 -1.72
N VAL A 35 -2.56 -0.14 -0.50
CA VAL A 35 -1.66 -0.28 0.65
C VAL A 35 -1.78 -1.67 1.28
N TYR A 36 -0.70 -2.16 1.88
CA TYR A 36 -0.74 -3.33 2.76
C TYR A 36 -1.11 -2.89 4.19
N PRO A 37 -2.22 -3.36 4.79
CA PRO A 37 -2.73 -2.82 6.06
C PRO A 37 -1.75 -2.84 7.23
N GLU A 38 -0.82 -3.81 7.24
CA GLU A 38 0.15 -4.00 8.32
C GLU A 38 1.44 -3.19 8.13
N GLU A 39 1.67 -2.60 6.94
CA GLU A 39 2.88 -1.82 6.62
C GLU A 39 2.49 -0.54 5.86
N TRP A 40 2.47 0.60 6.54
CA TRP A 40 2.03 1.89 5.98
C TRP A 40 2.83 2.35 4.74
N TRP A 41 4.05 1.86 4.56
CA TRP A 41 4.93 2.18 3.43
C TRP A 41 4.79 1.20 2.26
N HIS A 42 4.14 0.05 2.45
CA HIS A 42 4.07 -0.99 1.44
C HIS A 42 2.86 -0.78 0.56
N PHE A 43 3.13 -0.48 -0.72
CA PHE A 43 2.11 -0.35 -1.75
C PHE A 43 2.30 -1.39 -2.84
N GLU A 44 1.20 -1.92 -3.33
CA GLU A 44 1.18 -2.89 -4.43
C GLU A 44 0.43 -2.31 -5.62
N TYR A 45 0.91 -2.66 -6.81
CA TYR A 45 0.26 -2.36 -8.08
C TYR A 45 0.48 -3.52 -9.03
N GLY A 46 -0.60 -4.03 -9.61
CA GLY A 46 -0.54 -5.10 -10.61
C GLY A 46 -0.25 -6.51 -10.07
N THR A 47 0.07 -6.67 -8.78
CA THR A 47 0.26 -7.98 -8.15
C THR A 47 -1.05 -8.78 -8.06
N ARG A 48 -0.96 -10.04 -7.62
CA ARG A 48 -2.14 -10.88 -7.35
C ARG A 48 -3.02 -10.33 -6.24
N ARG A 49 -2.43 -9.84 -5.15
CA ARG A 49 -3.19 -9.24 -4.05
C ARG A 49 -3.83 -7.93 -4.48
N TRP A 50 -3.10 -7.06 -5.18
CA TRP A 50 -3.64 -5.83 -5.76
C TRP A 50 -4.91 -6.13 -6.55
N ALA A 51 -4.84 -7.07 -7.48
CA ALA A 51 -5.95 -7.52 -8.31
C ALA A 51 -7.14 -8.06 -7.50
N ALA A 52 -6.88 -8.85 -6.45
CA ALA A 52 -7.92 -9.35 -5.56
C ALA A 52 -8.63 -8.22 -4.79
N VAL A 53 -7.88 -7.20 -4.35
CA VAL A 53 -8.44 -6.04 -3.63
C VAL A 53 -9.21 -5.11 -4.57
N THR A 54 -8.74 -4.89 -5.79
CA THR A 54 -9.37 -3.99 -6.77
C THR A 54 -10.46 -4.65 -7.62
N GLY A 55 -10.65 -5.97 -7.51
CA GLY A 55 -11.60 -6.72 -8.34
C GLY A 55 -11.19 -6.79 -9.82
N THR A 56 -9.89 -6.81 -10.11
CA THR A 56 -9.34 -6.82 -11.47
C THR A 56 -8.43 -8.02 -11.71
N THR A 57 -7.97 -8.23 -12.94
CA THR A 57 -6.96 -9.26 -13.25
C THR A 57 -5.55 -8.78 -12.85
N PRO A 58 -4.67 -9.65 -12.31
CA PRO A 58 -3.28 -9.28 -12.04
C PRO A 58 -2.56 -8.84 -13.31
N ARG A 59 -1.78 -7.75 -13.23
CA ARG A 59 -0.99 -7.23 -14.34
C ARG A 59 0.39 -7.88 -14.43
N PHE A 60 0.96 -8.21 -13.27
CA PHE A 60 2.28 -8.80 -13.16
C PHE A 60 2.17 -10.24 -12.68
N GLY A 61 2.95 -11.11 -13.33
CA GLY A 61 3.11 -12.50 -12.98
C GLY A 61 4.57 -12.83 -12.64
N PRO A 62 4.92 -14.12 -12.59
CA PRO A 62 6.32 -14.54 -12.43
C PRO A 62 7.20 -13.89 -13.50
N ALA A 63 8.28 -13.23 -13.08
CA ALA A 63 9.32 -12.76 -13.98
C ALA A 63 10.28 -13.91 -14.27
N ALA A 64 10.69 -14.06 -15.54
CA ALA A 64 11.84 -14.89 -15.85
C ALA A 64 13.11 -14.23 -15.31
N PRO A 65 14.15 -15.00 -14.92
CA PRO A 65 15.45 -14.43 -14.61
C PRO A 65 15.96 -13.59 -15.79
N PRO A 66 16.71 -12.51 -15.54
CA PRO A 66 17.45 -11.85 -16.61
C PRO A 66 18.39 -12.87 -17.29
N ALA A 67 18.55 -12.71 -18.62
CA ALA A 67 19.46 -13.54 -19.42
C ALA A 67 20.93 -13.33 -19.05
#